data_AF-A0A0R3RCX4-F1
#
_entry.id   AF-A0A0R3RCX4-F1
#
_cell.length_a   1.000
_cell.length_b   1.000
_cell.length_c   1.000
_cell.angle_alpha   90.00
_cell.angle_beta   90.00
_cell.angle_gamma   90.00
#
_symmetry.space_group_name_H-M   'P 1'
#
loop_
_entity.id
_entity.type
_entity.pdbx_description
1 polymer ?
#
loop_
_entity_poly.entity_id
_entity_poly.type
_entity_poly.pdbx_seq_one_letter_code
_entity_poly.pdbx_strand_id
1 'polypeptide(L)' 'LLDAGAPVDAVDQVGQTALHLALRRSHIDIALLLITKGCKLDVQDEVG' A
#
# COMPACT_ATOMS: atom_id res chain seq x y z
N LEU A 1 -14.08 1.13 0.44
CA LEU A 1 -13.03 1.92 -0.27
C LEU A 1 -12.30 1.05 -1.28
N LEU A 2 -11.58 0.00 -0.85
CA LEU A 2 -10.99 -0.97 -1.80
C LEU A 2 -12.07 -1.67 -2.65
N ASP A 3 -13.18 -2.08 -2.03
CA ASP A 3 -14.31 -2.68 -2.76
C ASP A 3 -15.14 -1.65 -3.57
N ALA A 4 -14.83 -0.35 -3.43
CA ALA A 4 -15.45 0.72 -4.21
C ALA A 4 -14.60 1.11 -5.44
N GLY A 5 -13.59 0.31 -5.78
CA GLY A 5 -12.69 0.56 -6.92
C GLY A 5 -11.56 1.55 -6.62
N ALA A 6 -11.26 1.80 -5.34
CA ALA A 6 -10.09 2.62 -5.00
C ALA A 6 -8.80 1.92 -5.47
N PRO A 7 -7.90 2.64 -6.16
CA PRO A 7 -6.63 2.07 -6.59
C PRO A 7 -5.79 1.67 -5.37
N VAL A 8 -5.54 0.37 -5.22
CA VAL A 8 -4.77 -0.18 -4.09
C VAL A 8 -3.30 0.24 -4.13
N ASP A 9 -2.80 0.54 -5.32
CA ASP A 9 -1.42 0.96 -5.60
C ASP A 9 -1.28 2.48 -5.72
N ALA A 10 -2.27 3.25 -5.26
CA ALA A 10 -2.14 4.70 -5.22
C ALA A 10 -0.95 5.10 -4.36
N VAL A 11 -0.14 6.00 -4.91
CA VAL A 11 1.01 6.59 -4.22
C VAL A 11 0.67 7.99 -3.75
N ASP A 12 1.25 8.40 -2.63
CA ASP A 12 1.22 9.78 -2.17
C ASP A 12 2.32 10.63 -2.87
N GLN A 13 2.51 11.86 -2.39
CA GLN A 13 3.46 12.81 -2.98
C GLN A 13 4.93 12.38 -2.88
N VAL A 14 5.25 11.40 -2.02
CA VAL A 14 6.61 10.85 -1.83
C VAL A 14 6.72 9.42 -2.35
N GLY A 15 5.77 8.97 -3.18
CA GLY A 15 5.77 7.63 -3.76
C GLY A 15 5.28 6.53 -2.79
N GLN A 16 4.72 6.88 -1.62
CA GLN A 16 4.31 5.88 -0.64
C GLN A 16 2.93 5.30 -0.95
N THR A 17 2.85 3.98 -1.03
CA THR A 17 1.58 3.26 -1.14
C THR A 17 0.92 3.08 0.22
N ALA A 18 -0.34 2.67 0.22
CA ALA A 18 -1.01 2.21 1.42
C ALA A 18 -0.21 1.10 2.15
N LEU A 19 0.53 0.26 1.41
CA LEU A 19 1.37 -0.78 1.98
C LEU A 19 2.59 -0.21 2.70
N HIS A 20 3.28 0.79 2.12
CA HIS A 20 4.39 1.48 2.79
C HIS A 20 3.95 2.05 4.16
N LEU A 21 2.78 2.69 4.19
CA LEU A 21 2.23 3.25 5.41
C LEU A 21 1.84 2.18 6.44
N ALA A 22 1.26 1.06 5.99
CA ALA A 22 0.89 -0.06 6.86
C ALA A 22 2.13 -0.72 7.50
N LEU A 23 3.17 -0.98 6.69
CA LEU A 23 4.42 -1.57 7.17
C LEU A 23 5.17 -0.64 8.11
N ARG A 24 5.26 0.66 7.81
CA ARG A 24 5.92 1.66 8.66
C ARG A 24 5.27 1.79 10.04
N ARG A 25 3.97 1.52 10.13
CA ARG A 25 3.20 1.53 11.39
C ARG A 25 3.07 0.16 12.03
N SER A 26 3.70 -0.88 11.47
CA SER A 26 3.57 -2.28 11.92
C SER A 26 2.13 -2.79 11.95
N HIS A 27 1.27 -2.27 11.06
CA HIS A 27 -0.11 -2.72 10.92
C HIS A 27 -0.15 -3.95 9.98
N ILE A 28 0.26 -5.09 10.52
CA ILE A 28 0.40 -6.34 9.75
C ILE A 28 -0.93 -6.79 9.15
N ASP A 29 -2.04 -6.65 9.88
CA ASP A 29 -3.37 -7.03 9.41
C ASP A 29 -3.79 -6.23 8.16
N ILE A 30 -3.48 -4.93 8.14
CA ILE A 30 -3.75 -4.04 7.01
C ILE A 30 -2.83 -4.39 5.83
N ALA A 31 -1.54 -4.66 6.11
CA ALA A 31 -0.61 -5.10 5.08
C ALA A 31 -1.08 -6.41 4.42
N LEU A 32 -1.54 -7.39 5.21
CA LEU A 32 -2.09 -8.64 4.69
C LEU A 32 -3.34 -8.40 3.84
N LEU A 33 -4.23 -7.51 4.27
CA LEU A 33 -5.42 -7.15 3.51
C LEU A 33 -5.06 -6.53 2.15
N LEU A 34 -4.05 -5.66 2.11
CA LEU A 34 -3.57 -5.04 0.86
C LEU A 34 -2.94 -6.09 -0.08
N ILE A 35 -2.12 -6.99 0.47
CA ILE A 35 -1.50 -8.09 -0.27
C ILE A 35 -2.56 -9.03 -0.86
N THR A 36 -3.56 -9.42 -0.06
CA THR A 36 -4.65 -10.30 -0.52
C THR A 36 -5.54 -9.65 -1.57
N LYS A 37 -5.59 -8.32 -1.63
CA LYS A 37 -6.28 -7.55 -2.68
C LYS A 37 -5.45 -7.39 -3.97
N GLY A 38 -4.23 -7.94 -4.02
CA GLY A 38 -3.39 -7.95 -5.21
C GLY A 38 -2.61 -6.65 -5.42
N CYS A 39 -2.19 -5.97 -4.34
CA CYS A 39 -1.35 -4.79 -4.46
C CYS A 39 0.03 -5.13 -5.04
N LYS A 40 0.62 -4.16 -5.74
CA LYS A 40 1.99 -4.21 -6.22
C LYS A 40 2.97 -4.09 -5.06
N LEU A 41 3.87 -5.06 -4.97
CA LEU A 41 4.91 -5.14 -3.93
C LEU A 41 6.24 -4.51 -4.39
N ASP A 42 6.33 -4.16 -5.66
CA ASP A 42 7.51 -3.60 -6.33
C ASP A 42 7.42 -2.07 -6.49
N VAL A 43 6.41 -1.43 -5.87
CA VAL A 43 6.32 0.03 -5.88
C VAL A 43 7.40 0.60 -4.98
N GLN A 44 8.22 1.46 -5.56
CA GLN A 44 9.30 2.14 -4.89
C GLN A 44 8.84 3.53 -4.43
N ASP A 45 9.11 3.88 -3.17
CA ASP A 45 8.94 5.26 -2.71
C ASP A 45 10.17 6.11 -3.11
N GLU A 46 10.18 7.40 -2.78
CA GLU A 46 11.31 8.27 -3.14
C GLU A 46 12.65 7.86 -2.50
N VAL A 47 12.64 7.04 -1.45
CA VAL A 47 13.85 6.63 -0.72
C VAL A 47 14.48 5.38 -1.31
N GLY A 48 13.66 4.48 -1.86
CA GLY A 48 14.13 3.36 -2.66
C GLY A 48 14.00 1.99 -2.02
#